data_AF-A0A4Y2Q066-F1
#
_entry.id   AF-A0A4Y2Q066-F1
#
_cell.length_a   1.000
_cell.length_b   1.000
_cell.length_c   1.000
_cell.angle_alpha   90.00
_cell.angle_beta   90.00
_cell.angle_gamma   90.00
#
_symmetry.space_group_name_H-M   'P 1'
#
loop_
_entity.id
_entity.type
_entity.pdbx_description
1 polymer ?
#
loop_
_entity_poly.entity_id
_entity_poly.type
_entity_poly.pdbx_seq_one_letter_code
_entity_poly.pdbx_strand_id
1 'polypeptide(L)'
;MAQLRESLSQEARDERNQQRQLERRETRRFIVNRRRGIDQQRQQLLRAFTSDSFLRLAFQYEPDVEYYAHSKVVIGSLDKECPHCHALEFKNEPVGMCCSSGKVQLTEIETPPEPLHGLLIGTDPDSSLFLKSIRTFNSCFQMTSFGATEIVNNIAANGQQFNSTFKIKGQIYHKVGSLLPMPNESHK
;
A
#
# COMPACT_ATOMS: atom_id res chain seq x y z
N MET A 1 -48.45 -11.97 45.07
CA MET A 1 -48.14 -11.07 43.94
C MET A 1 -46.67 -10.63 43.91
N ALA A 2 -46.07 -10.17 45.01
CA ALA A 2 -44.66 -9.73 45.04
C ALA A 2 -43.62 -10.86 44.82
N GLN A 3 -43.77 -12.00 45.49
CA GLN A 3 -42.87 -13.16 45.36
C GLN A 3 -42.88 -13.79 43.94
N LEU A 4 -44.01 -13.70 43.24
CA LEU A 4 -44.14 -14.18 41.85
C LEU A 4 -43.39 -13.28 40.86
N ARG A 5 -43.38 -11.96 41.10
CA ARG A 5 -42.60 -10.99 40.29
C ARG A 5 -41.09 -11.11 40.51
N GLU A 6 -40.68 -11.47 41.72
CA GLU A 6 -39.27 -11.63 42.09
C GLU A 6 -38.67 -12.93 41.55
N SER A 7 -39.43 -14.03 41.56
CA SER A 7 -39.06 -15.30 40.90
C SER A 7 -38.96 -15.15 39.37
N LEU A 8 -39.94 -14.52 38.72
CA LEU A 8 -39.88 -14.20 37.28
C LEU A 8 -38.67 -13.32 36.90
N SER A 9 -38.22 -12.44 37.80
CA SER A 9 -37.03 -11.59 37.62
C SER A 9 -35.72 -12.40 37.74
N GLN A 10 -35.70 -13.40 38.62
CA GLN A 10 -34.55 -14.27 38.84
C GLN A 10 -34.39 -15.28 37.68
N GLU A 11 -35.48 -15.90 37.24
CA GLU A 11 -35.49 -16.80 36.07
C GLU A 11 -35.00 -16.09 34.81
N ALA A 12 -35.47 -14.86 34.55
CA ALA A 12 -34.99 -14.06 33.43
C ALA A 12 -33.51 -13.66 33.53
N ARG A 13 -32.93 -13.61 34.74
CA ARG A 13 -31.47 -13.41 34.92
C ARG A 13 -30.71 -14.70 34.66
N ASP A 14 -31.24 -15.84 35.08
CA ASP A 14 -30.63 -17.16 34.87
C ASP A 14 -30.68 -17.57 33.40
N GLU A 15 -31.77 -17.32 32.68
CA GLU A 15 -31.86 -17.50 31.23
C GLU A 15 -30.82 -16.65 30.49
N ARG A 16 -30.69 -15.36 30.84
CA ARG A 16 -29.65 -14.49 30.27
C ARG A 16 -28.23 -14.98 30.57
N ASN A 17 -28.00 -15.57 31.75
CA ASN A 17 -26.71 -16.15 32.10
C ASN A 17 -26.43 -17.43 31.33
N GLN A 18 -27.43 -18.31 31.16
CA GLN A 18 -27.32 -19.51 30.31
C GLN A 18 -27.06 -19.14 28.85
N GLN A 19 -27.78 -18.15 28.32
CA GLN A 19 -27.60 -17.65 26.95
C GLN A 19 -26.19 -17.09 26.74
N ARG A 20 -25.67 -16.27 27.66
CA ARG A 20 -24.28 -15.81 27.62
C ARG A 20 -23.26 -16.94 27.70
N GLN A 21 -23.53 -18.01 28.46
CA GLN A 21 -22.64 -19.17 28.51
C GLN A 21 -22.63 -19.95 27.19
N LEU A 22 -23.79 -20.09 26.54
CA LEU A 22 -23.93 -20.71 25.22
C LEU A 22 -23.19 -19.89 24.15
N GLU A 23 -23.42 -18.58 24.09
CA GLU A 23 -22.73 -17.67 23.17
C GLU A 23 -21.21 -17.71 23.35
N ARG A 24 -20.71 -17.75 24.60
CA ARG A 24 -19.28 -17.90 24.89
C ARG A 24 -18.74 -19.24 24.40
N ARG A 25 -19.49 -20.34 24.56
CA ARG A 25 -19.11 -21.67 24.06
C ARG A 25 -19.06 -21.70 22.53
N GLU A 26 -20.05 -21.10 21.86
CA GLU A 26 -20.08 -21.01 20.40
C GLU A 26 -18.94 -20.16 19.86
N THR A 27 -18.72 -18.98 20.44
CA THR A 27 -17.61 -18.09 20.09
C THR A 27 -16.27 -18.81 20.25
N ARG A 28 -16.07 -19.53 21.35
CA ARG A 28 -14.85 -20.34 21.57
C ARG A 28 -14.71 -21.44 20.52
N ARG A 29 -15.78 -22.17 20.20
CA ARG A 29 -15.77 -23.21 19.15
C ARG A 29 -15.42 -22.61 17.78
N PHE A 30 -16.01 -21.48 17.43
CA PHE A 30 -15.72 -20.77 16.18
C PHE A 30 -14.25 -20.37 16.08
N ILE A 31 -13.68 -19.76 17.13
CA ILE A 31 -12.26 -19.37 17.18
C ILE A 31 -11.34 -20.59 17.03
N VAL A 32 -11.63 -21.69 17.74
CA VAL A 32 -10.83 -22.92 17.66
C VAL A 32 -10.91 -23.55 16.27
N ASN A 33 -12.11 -23.65 15.69
CA ASN A 33 -12.28 -24.19 14.35
C ASN A 33 -11.58 -23.34 13.29
N ARG A 34 -11.65 -22.00 13.42
CA ARG A 34 -10.94 -21.08 12.54
C ARG A 34 -9.42 -21.26 12.64
N ARG A 35 -8.86 -21.33 13.85
CA ARG A 35 -7.43 -21.60 14.05
C ARG A 35 -7.02 -22.93 13.43
N ARG A 36 -7.79 -24.00 13.69
CA ARG A 36 -7.54 -25.32 13.12
C ARG A 36 -7.56 -25.32 11.59
N GLY A 37 -8.47 -24.56 10.97
CA GLY A 37 -8.53 -24.42 9.51
C GLY A 37 -7.27 -23.74 8.95
N ILE A 38 -6.81 -22.67 9.60
CA ILE A 38 -5.56 -21.98 9.22
C ILE A 38 -4.36 -22.91 9.38
N ASP A 39 -4.25 -23.62 10.52
CA ASP A 39 -3.15 -24.55 10.78
C ASP A 39 -3.12 -25.70 9.77
N GLN A 40 -4.29 -26.22 9.37
CA GLN A 40 -4.40 -27.25 8.33
C GLN A 40 -3.94 -26.74 6.97
N GLN A 41 -4.35 -25.53 6.58
CA GLN A 41 -3.92 -24.92 5.32
C GLN A 41 -2.40 -24.69 5.31
N ARG A 42 -1.85 -24.20 6.42
CA ARG A 42 -0.41 -24.01 6.60
C ARG A 42 0.37 -25.33 6.49
N GLN A 43 -0.13 -26.40 7.13
CA GLN A 43 0.47 -27.74 7.00
C GLN A 43 0.40 -28.29 5.57
N GLN A 44 -0.69 -28.04 4.84
CA GLN A 44 -0.82 -28.43 3.44
C GLN A 44 0.20 -27.70 2.56
N LEU A 45 0.37 -26.39 2.76
CA LEU A 45 1.38 -25.59 2.07
C LEU A 45 2.79 -26.14 2.33
N LEU A 46 3.14 -26.36 3.60
CA LEU A 46 4.45 -26.90 3.97
C LEU A 46 4.72 -28.25 3.31
N ARG A 47 3.72 -29.15 3.27
CA ARG A 47 3.82 -30.43 2.58
C ARG A 47 3.96 -30.28 1.06
N ALA A 48 3.21 -29.38 0.45
CA ALA A 48 3.32 -29.10 -0.97
C ALA A 48 4.70 -28.52 -1.31
N PHE A 49 5.22 -27.65 -0.46
CA PHE A 49 6.56 -27.07 -0.59
C PHE A 49 7.64 -28.14 -0.47
N THR A 50 7.60 -29.01 0.56
CA THR A 50 8.60 -30.09 0.72
C THR A 50 8.50 -31.20 -0.32
N SER A 51 7.36 -31.33 -1.02
CA SER A 51 7.18 -32.27 -2.13
C SER A 51 7.39 -31.65 -3.50
N ASP A 52 7.96 -30.44 -3.57
CA ASP A 52 8.22 -29.69 -4.80
C ASP A 52 6.96 -29.37 -5.64
N SER A 53 5.79 -29.39 -5.01
CA SER A 53 4.50 -29.10 -5.66
C SER A 53 4.18 -27.61 -5.54
N PHE A 54 4.70 -26.81 -6.47
CA PHE A 54 4.51 -25.34 -6.48
C PHE A 54 3.18 -24.84 -7.05
N LEU A 55 2.22 -25.74 -7.34
CA LEU A 55 0.95 -25.35 -7.95
C LEU A 55 0.20 -24.35 -7.06
N ARG A 56 0.11 -23.09 -7.52
CA ARG A 56 -0.52 -21.96 -6.81
C ARG A 56 0.10 -21.58 -5.46
N LEU A 57 1.27 -22.10 -5.10
CA LEU A 57 1.93 -21.75 -3.82
C LEU A 57 2.27 -20.26 -3.72
N ALA A 58 2.54 -19.60 -4.85
CA ALA A 58 2.79 -18.15 -4.88
C ALA A 58 1.62 -17.31 -4.32
N PHE A 59 0.38 -17.82 -4.34
CA PHE A 59 -0.80 -17.12 -3.82
C PHE A 59 -1.06 -17.37 -2.34
N GLN A 60 -0.30 -18.27 -1.71
CA GLN A 60 -0.42 -18.61 -0.30
C GLN A 60 0.96 -18.43 0.32
N TYR A 61 1.30 -17.18 0.64
CA TYR A 61 2.57 -16.85 1.29
C TYR A 61 2.55 -17.26 2.77
N GLU A 62 3.60 -17.94 3.21
CA GLU A 62 3.80 -18.34 4.59
C GLU A 62 5.16 -17.83 5.10
N PRO A 63 5.19 -16.88 6.06
CA PRO A 63 6.42 -16.21 6.47
C PRO A 63 7.50 -17.13 7.05
N ASP A 64 7.10 -18.25 7.65
CA ASP A 64 8.01 -19.19 8.33
C ASP A 64 8.69 -20.17 7.34
N VAL A 65 8.40 -20.04 6.05
CA VAL A 65 9.05 -20.84 5.00
C VAL A 65 10.26 -20.09 4.46
N GLU A 66 11.42 -20.74 4.51
CA GLU A 66 12.66 -20.22 3.91
C GLU A 66 12.67 -20.46 2.39
N TYR A 67 11.84 -19.70 1.67
CA TYR A 67 11.72 -19.81 0.21
C TYR A 67 13.07 -19.67 -0.52
N TYR A 68 13.95 -18.80 -0.03
CA TYR A 68 15.27 -18.53 -0.63
C TYR A 68 16.24 -19.72 -0.54
N ALA A 69 16.05 -20.62 0.44
CA ALA A 69 16.91 -21.80 0.63
C ALA A 69 16.50 -22.97 -0.29
N HIS A 70 15.34 -22.88 -0.93
CA HIS A 70 14.78 -23.97 -1.71
C HIS A 70 15.45 -24.08 -3.08
N SER A 71 16.01 -25.24 -3.39
CA SER A 71 16.80 -25.49 -4.62
C SER A 71 16.07 -25.18 -5.94
N LYS A 72 14.74 -25.31 -5.95
CA LYS A 72 13.87 -25.00 -7.09
C LYS A 72 13.35 -23.55 -7.15
N VAL A 73 13.49 -22.76 -6.07
CA VAL A 73 13.06 -21.36 -6.03
C VAL A 73 14.26 -20.47 -6.35
N VAL A 74 14.76 -20.61 -7.57
CA VAL A 74 15.92 -19.86 -8.06
C VAL A 74 15.50 -19.00 -9.24
N ILE A 75 15.52 -17.69 -9.04
CA ILE A 75 15.20 -16.69 -10.08
C ILE A 75 16.32 -16.66 -11.15
N GLY A 76 17.58 -16.77 -10.69
CA GLY A 76 18.78 -16.72 -11.55
C GLY A 76 19.28 -15.29 -11.79
N SER A 77 20.25 -15.17 -12.70
CA SER A 77 20.81 -13.88 -13.13
C SER A 77 19.85 -13.15 -14.08
N LEU A 78 19.93 -11.82 -14.07
CA LEU A 78 19.24 -10.92 -14.99
C LEU A 78 20.19 -10.57 -16.15
N ASP A 79 20.51 -11.55 -16.98
CA ASP A 79 21.58 -11.49 -17.98
C ASP A 79 21.13 -11.79 -19.41
N LYS A 80 19.88 -12.23 -19.61
CA LYS A 80 19.34 -12.44 -20.95
C LYS A 80 18.87 -11.13 -21.52
N GLU A 81 19.28 -10.81 -22.73
CA GLU A 81 18.86 -9.58 -23.40
C GLU A 81 17.72 -9.85 -24.38
N CYS A 82 16.66 -9.04 -24.30
CA CYS A 82 15.57 -9.09 -25.25
C CYS A 82 16.02 -8.58 -26.63
N PRO A 83 15.76 -9.31 -27.73
CA PRO A 83 16.20 -8.92 -29.07
C PRO A 83 15.46 -7.69 -29.66
N HIS A 84 14.36 -7.26 -29.03
CA HIS A 84 13.54 -6.16 -29.54
C HIS A 84 13.78 -4.84 -28.80
N CYS A 85 13.92 -4.87 -27.48
CA CYS A 85 14.02 -3.67 -26.65
C CYS A 85 15.28 -3.61 -25.78
N HIS A 86 16.18 -4.59 -25.89
CA HIS A 86 17.43 -4.66 -25.13
C HIS A 86 17.24 -4.69 -23.59
N ALA A 87 16.02 -4.92 -23.11
CA ALA A 87 15.76 -5.12 -21.69
C ALA A 87 16.41 -6.43 -21.22
N LEU A 88 16.94 -6.42 -20.00
CA LEU A 88 17.46 -7.62 -19.36
C LEU A 88 16.30 -8.44 -18.76
N GLU A 89 16.34 -9.75 -18.96
CA GLU A 89 15.32 -10.73 -18.59
C GLU A 89 15.93 -11.84 -17.73
N PHE A 90 15.10 -12.44 -16.88
CA PHE A 90 15.50 -13.64 -16.13
C PHE A 90 15.41 -14.90 -16.98
N LYS A 91 16.18 -15.94 -16.62
CA LYS A 91 16.27 -17.17 -17.41
C LYS A 91 14.92 -17.82 -17.74
N ASN A 92 13.98 -17.80 -16.81
CA ASN A 92 12.67 -18.46 -16.92
C ASN A 92 11.51 -17.44 -17.04
N GLU A 93 11.81 -16.20 -17.41
CA GLU A 93 10.79 -15.18 -17.61
C GLU A 93 9.94 -15.50 -18.86
N PRO A 94 8.61 -15.31 -18.81
CA PRO A 94 7.78 -15.56 -19.98
C PRO A 94 8.09 -14.60 -21.13
N VAL A 95 8.07 -15.14 -22.35
CA VAL A 95 8.35 -14.39 -23.58
C VAL A 95 7.41 -13.19 -23.68
N GLY A 96 7.99 -12.00 -23.86
CA GLY A 96 7.24 -10.77 -24.06
C GLY A 96 6.82 -10.04 -22.78
N MET A 97 7.32 -10.41 -21.60
CA MET A 97 7.12 -9.62 -20.38
C MET A 97 7.66 -8.18 -20.50
N CYS A 98 8.73 -7.97 -21.26
CA CYS A 98 9.36 -6.66 -21.42
C CYS A 98 8.64 -5.75 -22.45
N CYS A 99 8.37 -6.24 -23.66
CA CYS A 99 7.87 -5.44 -24.80
C CYS A 99 6.72 -6.11 -25.56
N SER A 100 6.07 -7.13 -24.96
CA SER A 100 5.02 -7.92 -25.61
C SER A 100 5.47 -8.51 -26.96
N SER A 101 6.71 -9.03 -27.02
CA SER A 101 7.34 -9.57 -28.24
C SER A 101 7.48 -8.52 -29.35
N GLY A 102 8.00 -7.33 -29.00
CA GLY A 102 8.27 -6.25 -29.94
C GLY A 102 7.05 -5.39 -30.32
N LYS A 103 5.88 -5.64 -29.72
CA LYS A 103 4.66 -4.84 -29.95
C LYS A 103 4.71 -3.48 -29.27
N VAL A 104 5.45 -3.38 -28.17
CA VAL A 104 5.64 -2.13 -27.42
C VAL A 104 7.04 -1.63 -27.71
N GLN A 105 7.13 -0.49 -28.40
CA GLN A 105 8.36 0.25 -28.59
C GLN A 105 8.32 1.47 -27.67
N LEU A 106 9.20 1.49 -26.68
CA LEU A 106 9.37 2.67 -25.84
C LEU A 106 10.21 3.70 -26.60
N THR A 107 9.77 4.95 -26.57
CA THR A 107 10.58 6.07 -27.07
C THR A 107 11.83 6.20 -26.20
N GLU A 108 12.95 6.54 -26.83
CA GLU A 108 14.18 6.84 -26.10
C GLU A 108 13.94 8.02 -25.14
N ILE A 109 14.40 7.89 -23.91
CA ILE A 109 14.27 8.94 -22.91
C ILE A 109 15.24 10.05 -23.29
N GLU A 110 14.71 11.24 -23.58
CA GLU A 110 15.54 12.41 -23.88
C GLU A 110 16.45 12.73 -22.69
N THR A 111 17.71 13.04 -22.98
CA THR A 111 18.67 13.47 -21.97
C THR A 111 18.19 14.77 -21.34
N PRO A 112 18.09 14.86 -20.01
CA PRO A 112 17.68 16.10 -19.34
C PRO A 112 18.60 17.27 -19.72
N PRO A 113 18.10 18.52 -19.74
CA PRO A 113 18.96 19.68 -19.93
C PRO A 113 19.85 19.90 -18.71
N GLU A 114 21.02 20.52 -18.91
CA GLU A 114 21.87 20.97 -17.80
C GLU A 114 21.21 22.12 -17.02
N PRO A 115 21.34 22.19 -15.68
CA PRO A 115 22.25 21.40 -14.84
C PRO A 115 21.69 20.05 -14.35
N LEU A 116 20.44 19.70 -14.70
CA LEU A 116 19.76 18.54 -14.14
C LEU A 116 20.43 17.22 -14.55
N HIS A 117 20.90 17.12 -15.78
CA HIS A 117 21.61 15.94 -16.25
C HIS A 117 22.89 15.71 -15.45
N GLY A 118 23.75 16.73 -15.30
CA GLY A 118 24.97 16.61 -14.51
C GLY A 118 24.73 16.22 -13.05
N LEU A 119 23.68 16.77 -12.44
CA LEU A 119 23.23 16.41 -11.08
C LEU A 119 22.76 14.94 -10.97
N LEU A 120 22.13 14.39 -12.01
CA LEU A 120 21.63 13.02 -12.04
C LEU A 120 22.74 11.98 -12.28
N ILE A 121 23.72 12.29 -13.15
CA ILE A 121 24.78 11.36 -13.53
C ILE A 121 26.04 11.46 -12.66
N GLY A 122 26.11 12.43 -11.75
CA GLY A 122 27.22 12.55 -10.81
C GLY A 122 28.41 13.38 -11.30
N THR A 123 28.25 14.14 -12.39
CA THR A 123 29.33 14.97 -12.94
C THR A 123 29.37 16.37 -12.35
N ASP A 124 28.26 16.83 -11.77
CA ASP A 124 28.20 18.12 -11.09
C ASP A 124 28.72 18.02 -9.64
N PRO A 125 29.46 19.02 -9.10
CA PRO A 125 29.93 19.02 -7.72
C PRO A 125 28.83 18.80 -6.67
N ASP A 126 27.62 19.29 -6.93
CA ASP A 126 26.48 19.20 -6.01
C ASP A 126 25.67 17.90 -6.21
N SER A 127 26.03 17.05 -7.17
CA SER A 127 25.31 15.79 -7.47
C SER A 127 25.14 14.89 -6.25
N SER A 128 26.16 14.80 -5.39
CA SER A 128 26.10 13.97 -4.18
C SER A 128 25.02 14.47 -3.21
N LEU A 129 24.94 15.79 -3.01
CA LEU A 129 23.92 16.41 -2.18
C LEU A 129 22.54 16.26 -2.82
N PHE A 130 22.45 16.50 -4.13
CA PHE A 130 21.24 16.38 -4.91
C PHE A 130 20.66 14.97 -4.85
N LEU A 131 21.43 13.94 -5.17
CA LEU A 131 20.98 12.54 -5.17
C LEU A 131 20.62 12.06 -3.76
N LYS A 132 21.39 12.46 -2.73
CA LYS A 132 21.08 12.13 -1.32
C LYS A 132 19.77 12.74 -0.84
N SER A 133 19.45 13.94 -1.32
CA SER A 133 18.28 14.72 -0.89
C SER A 133 17.23 14.89 -1.99
N ILE A 134 17.24 14.05 -3.03
CA ILE A 134 16.43 14.24 -4.25
C ILE A 134 14.93 14.32 -3.97
N ARG A 135 14.45 13.58 -2.95
CA ARG A 135 13.07 13.64 -2.49
C ARG A 135 12.73 15.02 -1.92
N THR A 136 13.62 15.60 -1.13
CA THR A 136 13.43 16.94 -0.56
C THR A 136 13.39 18.00 -1.66
N PHE A 137 14.31 17.94 -2.62
CA PHE A 137 14.29 18.83 -3.79
C PHE A 137 12.98 18.69 -4.57
N ASN A 138 12.57 17.46 -4.92
CA ASN A 138 11.31 17.21 -5.62
C ASN A 138 10.09 17.71 -4.82
N SER A 139 10.09 17.55 -3.49
CA SER A 139 9.04 18.08 -2.62
C SER A 139 9.05 19.60 -2.53
N CYS A 140 10.20 20.27 -2.61
CA CYS A 140 10.26 21.72 -2.75
C CYS A 140 9.68 22.20 -4.08
N PHE A 141 9.80 21.40 -5.15
CA PHE A 141 9.15 21.68 -6.43
C PHE A 141 7.68 21.22 -6.49
N GLN A 142 7.17 20.52 -5.49
CA GLN A 142 5.73 20.26 -5.30
C GLN A 142 4.97 21.51 -4.80
N MET A 143 5.39 22.72 -5.20
CA MET A 143 4.67 23.98 -4.96
C MET A 143 3.36 24.04 -5.77
N THR A 144 2.48 23.08 -5.54
CA THR A 144 1.08 23.22 -5.87
C THR A 144 0.36 23.52 -4.56
N SER A 145 0.12 24.81 -4.31
CA SER A 145 -0.93 25.17 -3.39
C SER A 145 -2.24 24.63 -3.97
N PHE A 146 -3.04 23.93 -3.15
CA PHE A 146 -4.35 23.45 -3.59
C PHE A 146 -5.32 24.63 -3.63
N GLY A 147 -5.86 24.92 -4.80
CA GLY A 147 -6.97 25.85 -4.97
C GLY A 147 -8.29 25.09 -5.01
N ALA A 148 -9.30 25.64 -4.33
CA ALA A 148 -10.66 25.13 -4.35
C ALA A 148 -11.62 26.28 -4.65
N THR A 149 -12.63 26.04 -5.48
CA THR A 149 -13.67 27.04 -5.80
C THR A 149 -14.47 27.43 -4.56
N GLU A 150 -14.76 26.46 -3.66
CA GLU A 150 -15.47 26.70 -2.42
C GLU A 150 -14.93 25.80 -1.31
N ILE A 151 -14.52 26.39 -0.19
CA ILE A 151 -14.14 25.69 1.04
C ILE A 151 -15.34 25.74 1.99
N VAL A 152 -15.92 24.59 2.28
CA VAL A 152 -17.09 24.50 3.17
C VAL A 152 -16.61 24.33 4.60
N ASN A 153 -16.74 25.40 5.39
CA ASN A 153 -16.48 25.35 6.82
C ASN A 153 -17.68 24.69 7.52
N ASN A 154 -17.45 23.52 8.15
CA ASN A 154 -18.48 22.90 8.99
C ASN A 154 -18.53 23.63 10.34
N ILE A 155 -19.05 24.85 10.35
CA ILE A 155 -19.38 25.54 11.59
C ILE A 155 -20.78 25.07 11.98
N ALA A 156 -20.90 24.31 13.07
CA ALA A 156 -22.19 23.99 13.64
C ALA A 156 -22.85 25.30 14.15
N ALA A 157 -24.18 25.36 14.17
CA ALA A 157 -24.95 26.55 14.58
C ALA A 157 -24.64 27.02 16.02
N ASN A 158 -23.95 26.22 16.82
CA ASN A 158 -23.49 26.50 18.18
C ASN A 158 -22.01 26.95 18.26
N GLY A 159 -21.35 27.24 17.14
CA GLY A 159 -19.97 27.74 17.09
C GLY A 159 -18.88 26.72 17.41
N GLN A 160 -19.22 25.44 17.61
CA GLN A 160 -18.22 24.39 17.83
C GLN A 160 -17.71 23.83 16.51
N GLN A 161 -16.42 24.01 16.27
CA GLN A 161 -15.69 23.46 15.13
C GLN A 161 -15.33 22.01 15.41
N PHE A 162 -16.20 21.06 15.03
CA PHE A 162 -15.83 19.65 14.97
C PHE A 162 -15.46 19.30 13.54
N ASN A 163 -14.17 19.02 13.33
CA ASN A 163 -13.51 18.17 12.31
C ASN A 163 -12.22 18.82 11.75
N SER A 164 -11.08 18.14 11.87
CA SER A 164 -9.79 18.49 11.22
C SER A 164 -9.80 18.29 9.68
N THR A 165 -10.96 18.10 9.07
CA THR A 165 -11.14 17.82 7.65
C THR A 165 -12.05 18.88 7.04
N PHE A 166 -11.48 19.77 6.23
CA PHE A 166 -12.23 20.68 5.38
C PHE A 166 -12.88 19.89 4.23
N LYS A 167 -14.07 20.31 3.80
CA LYS A 167 -14.77 19.72 2.65
C LYS A 167 -14.67 20.67 1.45
N ILE A 168 -14.22 20.16 0.31
CA ILE A 168 -14.18 20.89 -0.95
C ILE A 168 -15.39 20.47 -1.80
N LYS A 169 -16.10 21.44 -2.36
CA LYS A 169 -17.11 21.21 -3.40
C LYS A 169 -16.61 21.80 -4.72
N GLY A 170 -16.78 21.06 -5.82
CA GLY A 170 -16.34 21.47 -7.16
C GLY A 170 -15.01 20.84 -7.57
N GLN A 171 -14.28 21.52 -8.46
CA GLN A 171 -13.00 21.06 -9.00
C GLN A 171 -11.82 21.51 -8.15
N ILE A 172 -10.83 20.63 -8.01
CA ILE A 172 -9.54 20.94 -7.39
C ILE A 172 -8.57 21.30 -8.50
N TYR A 173 -7.83 22.39 -8.33
CA TYR A 173 -6.78 22.79 -9.27
C TYR A 173 -5.46 23.03 -8.54
N HIS A 174 -4.36 22.74 -9.24
CA HIS A 174 -3.02 23.02 -8.77
C HIS A 174 -2.70 24.50 -9.04
N LYS A 175 -2.46 25.28 -7.98
CA LYS A 175 -2.04 26.67 -8.09
C LYS A 175 -0.54 26.75 -7.82
N VAL A 176 0.23 26.98 -8.87
CA VAL A 176 1.67 27.29 -8.78
C VAL A 176 1.77 28.80 -8.56
N GLY A 177 2.38 29.21 -7.45
CA GLY A 177 2.69 30.63 -7.21
C GLY A 177 3.79 31.10 -8.15
N SER A 178 3.85 32.40 -8.45
CA SER A 178 4.98 32.98 -9.17
C SER A 178 6.28 32.68 -8.40
N LEU A 179 7.30 32.15 -9.08
CA LEU A 179 8.64 31.95 -8.51
C LEU A 179 9.38 33.28 -8.28
N LEU A 180 8.84 34.37 -8.83
CA LEU A 180 9.34 35.73 -8.66
C LEU A 180 8.35 36.55 -7.82
N PRO A 181 8.83 37.40 -6.91
CA PRO A 181 7.95 38.33 -6.21
C PRO A 181 7.26 39.26 -7.21
N MET A 182 6.00 39.60 -6.94
CA MET A 182 5.29 40.62 -7.71
C MET A 182 6.07 41.94 -7.61
N PRO A 183 6.14 42.75 -8.68
CA PRO A 183 6.73 44.08 -8.59
C PRO A 183 6.01 44.86 -7.48
N ASN A 184 6.75 45.26 -6.44
CA ASN A 184 6.31 45.97 -5.21
C ASN A 184 5.92 45.14 -3.98
N GLU A 185 6.20 43.83 -3.91
CA GLU A 185 6.16 43.10 -2.62
C GLU A 185 7.57 42.80 -2.10
N SER A 186 7.81 43.06 -0.81
CA SER A 186 9.06 42.69 -0.16
C SER A 186 9.17 41.16 -0.06
N HIS A 187 10.38 40.63 -0.27
CA HIS A 187 10.67 39.20 -0.10
C HIS A 187 10.14 38.70 1.26
N LYS A 188 9.31 37.66 1.24
CA LYS A 188 8.90 36.91 2.44
C LYS A 188 9.80 35.70 2.63
#